data_AF-A0AAW2U7W9-F1
#
_entry.id   AF-A0AAW2U7W9-F1
#
_cell.length_a   1.000
_cell.length_b   1.000
_cell.length_c   1.000
_cell.angle_alpha   90.00
_cell.angle_beta   90.00
_cell.angle_gamma   90.00
#
_symmetry.space_group_name_H-M   'P 1'
#
loop_
_entity.id
_entity.type
_entity.pdbx_description
1 polymer ?
#
loop_
_entity_poly.entity_id
_entity_poly.type
_entity_poly.pdbx_seq_one_letter_code
_entity_poly.pdbx_strand_id
1 'polypeptide(L)' 'MGAPCEEQTYVPFTEGVMEDDLPVNCQTLAIAEYDGTTDPQEHLSRFDNAALLHRNTGGIKCRVFVTTFARAPHQ' A
#
# COMPACT_ATOMS: atom_id res chain seq x y z
N MET A 1 15.55 -23.35 20.07
CA MET A 1 16.20 -22.24 19.34
C MET A 1 15.11 -21.55 18.55
N GLY A 2 14.78 -20.29 18.85
CA GLY A 2 13.78 -19.55 18.07
C GLY A 2 14.35 -19.26 16.69
N ALA A 3 13.60 -19.52 15.62
CA ALA A 3 13.98 -19.08 14.29
C ALA A 3 14.23 -17.56 14.34
N PRO A 4 15.22 -17.02 13.62
CA PRO A 4 15.28 -15.59 13.40
C PRO A 4 13.92 -15.19 12.82
N CYS A 5 13.36 -14.05 13.26
CA CYS A 5 12.29 -13.42 12.50
C CYS A 5 12.88 -13.19 11.12
N GLU A 6 12.63 -14.11 10.19
CA GLU A 6 13.06 -13.96 8.82
C GLU A 6 12.47 -12.63 8.40
N GLU A 7 13.35 -11.66 8.15
CA GLU A 7 13.03 -10.43 7.47
C GLU A 7 12.47 -10.86 6.12
N GLN A 8 11.17 -11.13 6.12
CA GLN A 8 10.41 -11.58 4.98
C GLN A 8 10.50 -10.40 4.04
N THR A 9 11.49 -10.47 3.15
CA THR A 9 11.68 -9.53 2.07
C THR A 9 10.49 -9.77 1.15
N TYR A 10 9.36 -9.16 1.50
CA TYR A 10 8.20 -9.07 0.63
C TYR A 10 8.66 -8.23 -0.55
N VAL A 11 9.23 -8.90 -1.55
CA VAL A 11 9.41 -8.29 -2.85
C VAL A 11 8.00 -7.93 -3.32
N PRO A 12 7.74 -6.66 -3.67
CA PRO A 12 6.47 -6.33 -4.30
C PRO A 12 6.40 -7.22 -5.56
N PHE A 13 5.23 -7.81 -5.83
CA PHE A 13 4.98 -8.74 -6.96
C PHE A 13 5.30 -10.23 -6.78
N THR A 14 5.34 -10.80 -5.56
CA THR A 14 5.22 -12.28 -5.43
C THR A 14 3.87 -12.76 -5.96
N GLU A 15 3.79 -14.00 -6.48
CA GLU A 15 2.52 -14.59 -6.94
C GLU A 15 1.42 -14.46 -5.88
N GLY A 16 1.73 -14.67 -4.59
CA GLY A 16 0.77 -14.49 -3.50
C GLY A 16 0.22 -13.07 -3.34
N VAL A 17 0.96 -12.03 -3.76
CA VAL A 17 0.46 -10.63 -3.82
C VAL A 17 -0.48 -10.43 -5.01
N MET A 18 -0.23 -11.15 -6.11
CA MET A 18 -1.07 -11.09 -7.31
C MET A 18 -2.34 -11.94 -7.20
N GLU A 19 -2.30 -13.05 -6.45
CA GLU A 19 -3.40 -13.99 -6.24
C GLU A 19 -4.41 -13.53 -5.18
N ASP A 20 -4.09 -12.51 -4.39
CA ASP A 20 -5.03 -11.93 -3.43
C ASP A 20 -6.22 -11.32 -4.19
N ASP A 21 -7.40 -11.93 -4.02
CA ASP A 21 -8.65 -11.44 -4.58
C ASP A 21 -8.90 -10.02 -4.07
N LEU A 22 -8.76 -9.04 -4.96
CA LEU A 22 -9.06 -7.66 -4.62
C LEU A 22 -10.58 -7.58 -4.40
N PRO A 23 -11.07 -7.31 -3.17
CA PRO A 23 -12.50 -7.21 -2.97
C PRO A 23 -13.02 -6.10 -3.89
N VAL A 24 -14.09 -6.37 -4.64
CA VAL A 24 -14.63 -5.51 -5.73
C VAL A 24 -14.96 -4.09 -5.23
N ASN A 25 -15.07 -3.91 -3.92
CA ASN A 25 -15.23 -2.65 -3.22
C ASN A 25 -13.94 -2.15 -2.56
N CYS A 26 -12.75 -2.44 -3.10
CA CYS A 26 -11.48 -1.89 -2.64
C CYS A 26 -11.55 -0.36 -2.73
N GLN A 27 -12.05 0.23 -1.65
CA GLN A 27 -12.25 1.65 -1.50
C GLN A 27 -10.89 2.29 -1.64
N THR A 28 -10.81 3.30 -2.50
CA THR A 28 -9.72 4.27 -2.49
C THR A 28 -9.52 4.67 -1.03
N LEU A 29 -8.32 4.46 -0.49
CA LEU A 29 -8.03 4.87 0.88
C LEU A 29 -8.29 6.39 0.95
N ALA A 30 -9.14 6.81 1.88
CA ALA A 30 -9.50 8.22 2.05
C ALA A 30 -8.35 9.00 2.72
N ILE A 31 -7.19 9.02 2.08
CA ILE A 31 -6.01 9.78 2.47
C ILE A 31 -5.72 10.86 1.42
N ALA A 32 -5.02 11.92 1.83
CA ALA A 32 -4.59 12.94 0.89
C ALA A 32 -3.69 12.35 -0.19
N GLU A 33 -3.90 12.74 -1.44
CA GLU A 33 -3.05 12.34 -2.56
C GLU A 33 -1.64 12.91 -2.38
N TYR A 34 -0.64 12.10 -2.74
CA TYR A 34 0.76 12.49 -2.77
C TYR A 34 1.11 13.05 -4.14
N ASP A 35 1.37 14.36 -4.17
CA ASP A 35 1.75 15.13 -5.36
C ASP A 35 3.27 15.36 -5.49
N GLY A 36 4.06 14.83 -4.54
CA GLY A 36 5.50 15.03 -4.48
C GLY A 36 5.95 16.29 -3.73
N THR A 37 5.03 17.07 -3.17
CA THR A 37 5.35 18.30 -2.42
C THR A 37 5.31 18.13 -0.90
N THR A 38 4.59 17.12 -0.42
CA THR A 38 4.49 16.77 1.01
C THR A 38 5.62 15.84 1.46
N ASP A 39 5.84 15.70 2.77
CA ASP A 39 6.86 14.80 3.30
C ASP A 39 6.56 13.33 2.93
N PRO A 40 7.46 12.62 2.22
CA PRO A 40 7.28 11.22 1.89
C PRO A 40 7.06 10.31 3.11
N GLN A 41 7.72 10.60 4.24
CA GLN A 41 7.59 9.76 5.44
C GLN A 41 6.23 9.94 6.12
N GLU A 42 5.73 11.17 6.15
CA GLU A 42 4.37 11.45 6.59
C GLU A 42 3.34 10.75 5.69
N HIS A 43 3.53 10.77 4.37
CA HIS A 43 2.66 10.05 3.42
C HIS A 43 2.61 8.54 3.69
N LEU A 44 3.79 7.90 3.84
CA LEU A 44 3.89 6.48 4.15
C LEU A 44 3.19 6.14 5.48
N SER A 45 3.38 6.98 6.50
CA SER A 45 2.74 6.80 7.81
C SER A 45 1.21 6.88 7.72
N ARG A 46 0.67 7.83 6.94
CA ARG A 46 -0.77 7.96 6.71
C ARG A 46 -1.31 6.75 5.94
N PHE A 47 -0.60 6.31 4.92
CA PHE A 47 -0.94 5.14 4.13
C PHE A 47 -0.99 3.86 4.99
N ASP A 48 0.03 3.61 5.81
CA ASP A 48 0.08 2.41 6.65
C ASP A 48 -1.02 2.38 7.70
N ASN A 49 -1.33 3.53 8.30
CA ASN A 49 -2.44 3.65 9.24
C ASN A 49 -3.79 3.36 8.55
N ALA A 50 -4.03 3.92 7.36
CA ALA A 50 -5.25 3.66 6.62
C ALA A 50 -5.35 2.19 6.19
N ALA A 51 -4.27 1.61 5.66
CA ALA A 51 -4.23 0.21 5.28
C ALA A 51 -4.45 -0.74 6.46
N LEU A 52 -3.94 -0.40 7.65
CA LEU A 52 -4.17 -1.15 8.88
C LEU A 52 -5.65 -1.13 9.29
N LEU A 53 -6.30 0.04 9.25
CA LEU A 53 -7.73 0.18 9.56
C LEU A 53 -8.62 -0.64 8.62
N HIS A 54 -8.25 -0.71 7.34
CA HIS A 54 -8.93 -1.52 6.34
C HIS A 54 -8.52 -3.00 6.33
N ARG A 55 -7.57 -3.41 7.20
CA ARG A 55 -7.03 -4.77 7.28
C ARG A 55 -6.46 -5.27 5.93
N ASN A 56 -5.86 -4.37 5.17
CA ASN A 56 -5.25 -4.70 3.89
C ASN A 56 -4.03 -5.61 4.11
N THR A 57 -4.02 -6.76 3.42
CA THR A 57 -2.85 -7.65 3.33
C THR A 57 -1.73 -6.98 2.52
N GLY A 58 -0.52 -7.54 2.54
CA GLY A 58 0.61 -7.02 1.77
C GLY A 58 0.31 -6.85 0.28
N GLY A 59 -0.45 -7.78 -0.31
CA GLY A 59 -0.83 -7.70 -1.72
C GLY A 59 -1.84 -6.60 -2.01
N ILE A 60 -2.86 -6.47 -1.17
CA ILE A 60 -3.84 -5.38 -1.27
C ILE A 60 -3.15 -4.03 -1.06
N LYS A 61 -2.26 -3.90 -0.06
CA LYS A 61 -1.46 -2.69 0.20
C LYS A 61 -0.74 -2.23 -1.08
N CYS A 62 0.01 -3.11 -1.74
CA CYS A 62 0.74 -2.76 -2.96
C CYS A 62 -0.20 -2.24 -4.06
N ARG A 63 -1.35 -2.90 -4.26
CA ARG A 63 -2.33 -2.55 -5.29
C ARG A 63 -3.04 -1.23 -5.00
N VAL A 64 -3.37 -0.93 -3.74
CA VAL A 64 -4.05 0.34 -3.39
C VAL A 64 -3.08 1.51 -3.24
N PHE A 65 -1.79 1.27 -2.97
CA PHE A 65 -0.79 2.32 -2.83
C PHE A 65 -0.69 3.22 -4.06
N VAL A 66 -0.79 2.66 -5.27
CA VAL A 66 -0.77 3.43 -6.52
C VAL A 66 -1.92 4.44 -6.62
N THR A 67 -3.04 4.19 -5.93
CA THR A 67 -4.21 5.08 -5.93
C THR A 67 -4.02 6.30 -5.04
N THR A 68 -2.94 6.34 -4.26
CA THR A 68 -2.63 7.45 -3.34
C THR A 68 -1.78 8.52 -3.99
N PHE A 69 -1.31 8.33 -5.23
CA PHE A 69 -0.58 9.35 -5.98
C PHE A 69 -1.55 10.29 -6.67
N ALA A 70 -1.23 11.57 -6.65
CA ALA A 70 -1.96 12.54 -7.46
C ALA A 70 -1.85 12.17 -8.94
N ARG A 71 -2.94 12.37 -9.69
CA ARG A 71 -2.90 12.15 -11.15
C ARG A 71 -1.81 13.05 -11.74
N ALA A 72 -0.96 12.47 -12.57
CA ALA A 72 -0.01 13.26 -13.35
C ALA A 72 -0.79 14.35 -14.11
N PRO A 73 -0.32 15.62 -14.10
CA PRO A 73 -0.93 16.64 -14.92
C PRO A 73 -0.90 16.16 -16.38
N HIS A 74 -2.05 16.23 -17.06
CA HIS A 74 -2.16 15.94 -18.48
C HIS A 74 -1.20 16.88 -19.24
N GLN A 75 -0.06 16.34 -19.69
CA GLN A 75 0.83 16.98 -20.67
C GLN A 75 0.33 16.69 -22.08
#